data_AF-A0A2V1AJL4-F1
#
_entry.id   AF-A0A2V1AJL4-F1
#
_cell.length_a   1.000
_cell.length_b   1.000
_cell.length_c   1.000
_cell.angle_alpha   90.00
_cell.angle_beta   90.00
_cell.angle_gamma   90.00
#
_symmetry.space_group_name_H-M   'P 1'
#
loop_
_entity.id
_entity.type
_entity.pdbx_description
1 polymer ?
#
loop_
_entity_poly.entity_id
_entity_poly.type
_entity_poly.pdbx_seq_one_letter_code
_entity_poly.pdbx_strand_id
1 'polypeptide(L)'
;MSIVSHELFDTHNVSVFKIPPGEVSLSRWETKGPNVVWKGSLRLIEEEEEEEEHAEDAVSKKEPYQRLRLKLEFYNKSPSGELSDDFTGIGQEQVWAEAWFNPFRELSIDCSIANDGNETIKMTPESPKYYRAVLQLPGSGYHPFPLQKASSKQSVLQVALGMKFDDSFNAMSFSESIGIYRRRFKAYQEKFIYDKHLTNLQHKIINELNISEKESREITPCSEDDDFGNFVSSSYD
;
A
#
# COMPACT_ATOMS: atom_id res chain seq x y z
N MET A 1 -16.53 1.09 -4.65
CA MET A 1 -15.06 1.08 -4.47
C MET A 1 -14.40 0.77 -5.81
N SER A 2 -13.55 1.67 -6.29
CA SER A 2 -12.79 1.55 -7.54
C SER A 2 -11.32 1.30 -7.24
N ILE A 3 -10.66 0.43 -8.01
CA ILE A 3 -9.19 0.26 -7.96
C ILE A 3 -8.63 0.80 -9.25
N VAL A 4 -7.81 1.84 -9.14
CA VAL A 4 -7.05 2.38 -10.26
C VAL A 4 -5.72 1.66 -10.33
N SER A 5 -5.38 1.16 -11.52
CA SER A 5 -4.12 0.45 -11.77
C SER A 5 -3.24 1.27 -12.72
N HIS A 6 -2.00 1.51 -12.34
CA HIS A 6 -1.00 2.21 -13.14
C HIS A 6 0.19 1.31 -13.40
N GLU A 7 0.52 1.08 -14.67
CA GLU A 7 1.74 0.37 -15.04
C GLU A 7 2.95 1.30 -14.88
N LEU A 8 3.87 0.94 -13.99
CA LEU A 8 5.10 1.69 -13.71
C LEU A 8 6.30 1.18 -14.51
N PHE A 9 6.22 -0.05 -15.02
CA PHE A 9 7.29 -0.71 -15.75
C PHE A 9 6.75 -1.96 -16.46
N ASP A 10 7.13 -2.18 -17.72
CA ASP A 10 6.92 -3.43 -18.44
C ASP A 10 8.18 -3.81 -19.19
N THR A 11 8.52 -5.10 -19.18
CA THR A 11 9.68 -5.62 -19.89
C THR A 11 9.52 -7.07 -20.29
N HIS A 12 10.41 -7.51 -21.16
CA HIS A 12 10.50 -8.87 -21.67
C HIS A 12 11.88 -9.45 -21.38
N ASN A 13 12.03 -10.77 -21.59
CA ASN A 13 13.28 -11.50 -21.33
C ASN A 13 13.72 -11.46 -19.86
N VAL A 14 12.78 -11.76 -18.96
CA VAL A 14 13.06 -12.00 -17.55
C VAL A 14 13.11 -13.50 -17.30
N SER A 15 14.11 -13.95 -16.54
CA SER A 15 14.26 -15.35 -16.14
C SER A 15 14.06 -15.51 -14.64
N VAL A 16 13.34 -16.56 -14.23
CA VAL A 16 13.14 -16.95 -12.83
C VAL A 16 13.77 -18.32 -12.60
N PHE A 17 14.51 -18.48 -11.50
CA PHE A 17 15.27 -19.68 -11.17
C PHE A 17 15.15 -20.03 -9.68
N LYS A 18 15.42 -21.30 -9.33
CA LYS A 18 15.32 -21.74 -7.94
C LYS A 18 16.48 -21.18 -7.12
N ILE A 19 16.23 -20.84 -5.87
CA ILE A 19 17.26 -20.41 -4.93
C ILE A 19 17.25 -21.31 -3.69
N PRO A 20 18.42 -21.58 -3.10
CA PRO A 20 18.48 -22.28 -1.82
C PRO A 20 17.84 -21.42 -0.72
N PRO A 21 17.31 -22.04 0.34
CA PRO A 21 16.81 -21.30 1.50
C PRO A 21 17.95 -20.55 2.20
N GLY A 22 17.62 -19.40 2.79
CA GLY A 22 18.56 -18.57 3.55
C GLY A 22 18.85 -17.23 2.88
N GLU A 23 19.99 -16.63 3.25
CA GLU A 23 20.38 -15.30 2.80
C GLU A 23 20.67 -15.22 1.29
N VAL A 24 20.43 -14.03 0.75
CA VAL A 24 20.64 -13.71 -0.66
C VAL A 24 22.15 -13.67 -0.97
N SER A 25 22.63 -14.62 -1.77
CA SER A 25 24.00 -14.58 -2.33
C SER A 25 24.06 -15.28 -3.69
N LEU A 26 24.62 -14.61 -4.71
CA LEU A 26 24.69 -15.18 -6.06
C LEU A 26 25.65 -16.34 -6.14
N SER A 27 26.68 -16.37 -5.29
CA SER A 27 27.62 -17.49 -5.20
C SER A 27 26.93 -18.84 -4.94
N ARG A 28 25.78 -18.83 -4.26
CA ARG A 28 24.98 -20.03 -3.95
C ARG A 28 23.84 -20.26 -4.95
N TRP A 29 23.61 -19.32 -5.85
CA TRP A 29 22.52 -19.38 -6.80
C TRP A 29 23.01 -19.99 -8.10
N GLU A 30 22.48 -21.16 -8.45
CA GLU A 30 22.75 -21.75 -9.76
C GLU A 30 21.94 -21.00 -10.83
N THR A 31 22.53 -20.00 -11.46
CA THR A 31 21.82 -19.13 -12.43
C THR A 31 21.77 -19.71 -13.85
N LYS A 32 22.21 -20.96 -14.04
CA LYS A 32 22.36 -21.62 -15.35
C LYS A 32 21.12 -22.44 -15.75
N GLY A 33 21.04 -22.74 -17.05
CA GLY A 33 19.91 -23.35 -17.76
C GLY A 33 19.04 -24.36 -16.99
N PRO A 34 19.58 -25.43 -16.37
CA PRO A 34 18.74 -26.44 -15.72
C PRO A 34 17.98 -25.95 -14.47
N ASN A 35 18.39 -24.82 -13.89
CA ASN A 35 17.77 -24.27 -12.68
C ASN A 35 16.75 -23.14 -12.97
N VAL A 36 16.66 -22.70 -14.23
CA VAL A 36 15.65 -21.73 -14.68
C VAL A 36 14.31 -22.44 -14.77
N VAL A 37 13.34 -21.97 -13.98
CA VAL A 37 11.99 -22.56 -13.90
C VAL A 37 11.00 -21.87 -14.82
N TRP A 38 11.28 -20.62 -15.19
CA TRP A 38 10.39 -19.82 -16.03
C TRP A 38 11.15 -18.71 -16.74
N LYS A 39 10.68 -18.34 -17.94
CA LYS A 39 11.11 -17.18 -18.70
C LYS A 39 9.92 -16.51 -19.37
N GLY A 40 9.87 -15.19 -19.37
CA GLY A 40 8.80 -14.44 -20.01
C GLY A 40 8.90 -12.94 -19.79
N SER A 41 7.75 -12.30 -19.63
CA SER A 41 7.60 -10.86 -19.44
C SER A 41 7.22 -10.52 -18.00
N LEU A 42 7.58 -9.33 -17.59
CA LEU A 42 7.39 -8.82 -16.24
C LEU A 42 6.81 -7.42 -16.31
N ARG A 43 5.72 -7.19 -15.58
CA ARG A 43 5.18 -5.85 -15.39
C ARG A 43 5.04 -5.50 -13.93
N LEU A 44 5.26 -4.23 -13.62
CA LEU A 44 5.12 -3.64 -12.31
C LEU A 44 3.90 -2.71 -12.34
N ILE A 45 2.91 -3.03 -11.54
CA ILE A 45 1.63 -2.34 -11.47
C ILE A 45 1.47 -1.76 -10.08
N GLU A 46 1.21 -0.48 -10.01
CA GLU A 46 0.73 0.19 -8.81
C GLU A 46 -0.80 0.15 -8.80
N GLU A 47 -1.38 -0.25 -7.67
CA GLU A 47 -2.83 -0.21 -7.46
C GLU A 47 -3.15 0.78 -6.34
N GLU A 48 -4.08 1.69 -6.62
CA GLU A 48 -4.63 2.65 -5.67
C GLU A 48 -6.15 2.44 -5.54
N GLU A 49 -6.61 2.19 -4.31
CA GLU A 49 -8.03 2.11 -3.99
C GLU A 49 -8.59 3.52 -3.72
N GLU A 50 -9.50 3.98 -4.59
CA GLU A 50 -10.17 5.27 -4.44
C GLU A 50 -11.37 5.16 -3.48
N GLU A 51 -11.48 6.12 -2.56
CA GLU A 51 -12.67 6.28 -1.72
C GLU A 51 -13.81 6.89 -2.54
N GLU A 52 -14.99 6.25 -2.51
CA GLU A 52 -16.21 6.87 -3.01
C GLU A 52 -16.61 7.99 -2.05
N GLU A 53 -16.66 9.23 -2.54
CA GLU A 53 -16.97 10.45 -1.79
C GLU A 53 -18.37 10.46 -1.10
N HIS A 54 -19.19 9.43 -1.29
CA HIS A 54 -20.58 9.37 -0.81
C HIS A 54 -20.80 8.57 0.49
N ALA A 55 -19.75 8.12 1.17
CA ALA A 55 -19.87 7.46 2.47
C ALA A 55 -19.43 8.39 3.60
N GLU A 56 -20.23 9.42 3.89
CA GLU A 56 -20.01 10.41 4.97
C GLU A 56 -19.89 9.80 6.38
N ASP A 57 -20.17 8.50 6.55
CA ASP A 57 -20.06 7.77 7.84
C ASP A 57 -18.85 6.82 7.94
N ALA A 58 -17.95 6.81 6.95
CA ALA A 58 -16.79 5.92 6.95
C ALA A 58 -15.53 6.64 6.48
N VAL A 59 -15.00 7.56 7.30
CA VAL A 59 -13.55 7.84 7.30
C VAL A 59 -12.87 6.48 7.49
N SER A 60 -12.43 5.88 6.38
CA SER A 60 -12.36 4.43 6.33
C SER A 60 -11.28 3.94 7.31
N LYS A 61 -11.60 2.91 8.09
CA LYS A 61 -10.68 2.21 9.00
C LYS A 61 -9.48 1.53 8.30
N LYS A 62 -9.32 1.72 6.99
CA LYS A 62 -8.26 1.09 6.21
C LYS A 62 -6.96 1.84 6.39
N GLU A 63 -5.92 1.08 6.66
CA GLU A 63 -4.56 1.62 6.74
C GLU A 63 -4.02 1.94 5.34
N PRO A 64 -3.06 2.87 5.20
CA PRO A 64 -2.58 3.33 3.89
C PRO A 64 -2.05 2.22 3.00
N TYR A 65 -1.43 1.21 3.61
CA TYR A 65 -0.90 0.05 2.92
C TYR A 65 -1.96 -0.88 2.32
N GLN A 66 -3.23 -0.71 2.68
CA GLN A 66 -4.34 -1.45 2.07
C GLN A 66 -4.83 -0.76 0.79
N ARG A 67 -4.64 0.56 0.70
CA ARG A 67 -5.09 1.39 -0.42
C ARG A 67 -4.06 1.49 -1.53
N LEU A 68 -2.81 1.81 -1.16
CA LEU A 68 -1.71 1.93 -2.11
C LEU A 68 -0.82 0.70 -2.00
N ARG A 69 -0.71 -0.06 -3.09
CA ARG A 69 0.05 -1.31 -3.12
C ARG A 69 0.74 -1.52 -4.46
N LEU A 70 1.89 -2.19 -4.43
CA LEU A 70 2.62 -2.55 -5.64
C LEU A 70 2.45 -4.04 -5.92
N LYS A 71 2.14 -4.36 -7.17
CA LYS A 71 2.00 -5.70 -7.70
C LYS A 71 3.02 -5.93 -8.81
N LEU A 72 3.72 -7.04 -8.74
CA LEU A 72 4.64 -7.50 -9.77
C LEU A 72 4.01 -8.73 -10.43
N GLU A 73 3.79 -8.69 -11.74
CA GLU A 73 3.19 -9.81 -12.48
C GLU A 73 4.18 -10.38 -13.48
N PHE A 74 4.35 -11.70 -13.40
CA PHE A 74 5.11 -12.50 -14.34
C PHE A 74 4.13 -13.13 -15.32
N TYR A 75 4.28 -12.86 -16.59
CA TYR A 75 3.29 -13.27 -17.58
C TYR A 75 3.94 -13.70 -18.90
N ASN A 76 3.25 -14.60 -19.58
CA ASN A 76 3.62 -15.06 -20.91
C ASN A 76 2.71 -14.40 -21.93
N LYS A 77 3.31 -13.82 -22.97
CA LYS A 77 2.57 -13.40 -24.16
C LYS A 77 2.41 -14.63 -25.05
N SER A 78 1.17 -15.11 -25.23
CA SER A 78 0.93 -16.15 -26.25
C SER A 78 1.16 -15.52 -27.62
N PRO A 79 1.94 -16.13 -28.52
CA PRO A 79 1.90 -15.74 -29.91
C PRO A 79 0.45 -15.97 -30.35
N SER A 80 -0.23 -14.92 -30.80
CA SER A 80 -1.51 -15.05 -31.48
C SER A 80 -1.33 -16.10 -32.56
N GLY A 81 -2.04 -17.22 -32.44
CA GLY A 81 -2.01 -18.28 -33.44
C GLY A 81 -2.25 -17.66 -34.81
N GLU A 82 -1.40 -18.04 -35.77
CA GLU A 82 -1.61 -17.72 -37.17
C GLU A 82 -3.06 -18.08 -37.55
N LEU A 83 -3.78 -17.13 -38.16
CA LEU A 83 -5.09 -17.29 -38.82
C LEU A 83 -6.37 -17.16 -37.96
N SER A 84 -6.56 -16.04 -37.26
CA SER A 84 -7.93 -15.53 -37.04
C SER A 84 -8.02 -14.07 -37.47
N ASP A 85 -8.75 -13.85 -38.56
CA ASP A 85 -9.03 -12.60 -39.28
C ASP A 85 -9.97 -11.67 -38.50
N ASP A 86 -9.66 -11.42 -37.23
CA ASP A 86 -10.35 -10.43 -36.40
C ASP A 86 -9.30 -9.46 -35.83
N PHE A 87 -9.37 -8.21 -36.30
CA PHE A 87 -8.49 -7.07 -35.98
C PHE A 87 -8.51 -6.61 -34.50
N THR A 88 -8.84 -7.49 -33.55
CA THR A 88 -8.91 -7.19 -32.11
C THR A 88 -8.17 -8.20 -31.22
N GLY A 89 -7.32 -9.05 -31.81
CA GLY A 89 -6.49 -10.02 -31.08
C GLY A 89 -5.35 -9.36 -30.29
N ILE A 90 -5.66 -8.66 -29.19
CA ILE A 90 -4.71 -8.47 -28.09
C ILE A 90 -4.28 -9.88 -27.68
N GLY A 91 -3.01 -10.23 -27.92
CA GLY A 91 -2.48 -11.56 -27.60
C GLY A 91 -2.88 -11.94 -26.18
N GLN A 92 -3.41 -13.14 -25.98
CA GLN A 92 -3.80 -13.59 -24.65
C GLN A 92 -2.57 -13.60 -23.75
N GLU A 93 -2.57 -12.71 -22.77
CA GLU A 93 -1.55 -12.65 -21.72
C GLU A 93 -1.95 -13.61 -20.60
N GLN A 94 -1.09 -14.58 -20.33
CA GLN A 94 -1.31 -15.52 -19.22
C GLN A 94 -0.37 -15.19 -18.08
N VAL A 95 -0.93 -14.75 -16.95
CA VAL A 95 -0.16 -14.53 -15.72
C VAL A 95 0.28 -15.88 -15.15
N TRP A 96 1.58 -16.03 -14.96
CA TRP A 96 2.22 -17.21 -14.38
C TRP A 96 2.33 -17.11 -12.86
N ALA A 97 2.71 -15.94 -12.35
CA ALA A 97 2.85 -15.68 -10.92
C ALA A 97 2.72 -14.18 -10.64
N GLU A 98 2.40 -13.85 -9.39
CA GLU A 98 2.37 -12.47 -8.91
C GLU A 98 3.20 -12.34 -7.62
N ALA A 99 3.63 -11.12 -7.30
CA ALA A 99 4.25 -10.78 -6.03
C ALA A 99 3.77 -9.39 -5.58
N TRP A 100 3.48 -9.24 -4.30
CA TRP A 100 3.02 -7.96 -3.73
C TRP A 100 4.10 -7.32 -2.88
N PHE A 101 4.24 -6.00 -2.98
CA PHE A 101 5.31 -5.27 -2.32
C PHE A 101 4.82 -3.94 -1.74
N ASN A 102 5.05 -3.77 -0.43
CA ASN A 102 4.99 -2.48 0.25
C ASN A 102 6.25 -2.32 1.14
N PRO A 103 6.85 -1.12 1.23
CA PRO A 103 8.10 -0.89 1.98
C PRO A 103 7.87 -0.72 3.49
N PHE A 104 7.25 -1.72 4.14
CA PHE A 104 6.88 -1.64 5.57
C PHE A 104 8.05 -1.36 6.51
N ARG A 105 9.18 -2.07 6.30
CA ARG A 105 10.37 -1.97 7.14
C ARG A 105 10.99 -0.57 7.12
N GLU A 106 10.96 0.10 5.97
CA GLU A 106 11.49 1.46 5.81
C GLU A 106 10.68 2.49 6.59
N LEU A 107 9.39 2.21 6.82
CA LEU A 107 8.46 3.09 7.50
C LEU A 107 8.11 2.63 8.92
N SER A 108 8.83 1.63 9.45
CA SER A 108 8.59 1.04 10.78
C SER A 108 7.12 0.60 10.99
N ILE A 109 6.48 0.12 9.93
CA ILE A 109 5.13 -0.45 9.99
C ILE A 109 5.27 -1.93 10.36
N ASP A 110 4.59 -2.37 11.43
CA ASP A 110 4.66 -3.74 11.94
C ASP A 110 3.87 -4.76 11.09
N CYS A 111 4.03 -4.70 9.77
CA CYS A 111 3.36 -5.59 8.81
C CYS A 111 4.37 -6.24 7.85
N SER A 112 3.99 -7.40 7.33
CA SER A 112 4.71 -8.11 6.27
C SER A 112 3.72 -8.69 5.27
N ILE A 113 4.17 -8.89 4.03
CA ILE A 113 3.46 -9.65 3.00
C ILE A 113 4.10 -11.04 2.83
N ALA A 114 5.43 -11.12 2.90
CA ALA A 114 6.13 -12.38 2.75
C ALA A 114 6.07 -13.18 4.04
N ASN A 115 5.74 -14.48 3.94
CA ASN A 115 5.54 -15.40 5.06
C ASN A 115 6.79 -15.56 5.94
N ASP A 116 7.98 -15.32 5.39
CA ASP A 116 9.26 -15.34 6.11
C ASP A 116 9.55 -14.04 6.88
N GLY A 117 8.64 -13.06 6.81
CA GLY A 117 8.77 -11.75 7.45
C GLY A 117 9.77 -10.81 6.77
N ASN A 118 10.40 -11.23 5.67
CA ASN A 118 11.36 -10.42 4.92
C ASN A 118 10.69 -9.58 3.83
N GLU A 119 11.49 -8.76 3.16
CA GLU A 119 11.01 -8.03 1.98
C GLU A 119 10.68 -9.01 0.85
N THR A 120 9.53 -8.80 0.22
CA THR A 120 9.06 -9.60 -0.92
C THR A 120 10.02 -9.50 -2.11
N ILE A 121 10.55 -8.31 -2.38
CA ILE A 121 11.47 -8.04 -3.48
C ILE A 121 12.77 -7.47 -2.89
N LYS A 122 13.87 -8.23 -3.02
CA LYS A 122 15.18 -7.85 -2.49
C LYS A 122 16.25 -7.99 -3.58
N MET A 123 16.91 -6.89 -3.93
CA MET A 123 18.04 -6.89 -4.86
C MET A 123 19.25 -7.59 -4.23
N THR A 124 20.04 -8.30 -5.03
CA THR A 124 21.30 -8.86 -4.54
C THR A 124 22.40 -7.79 -4.45
N PRO A 125 23.25 -7.79 -3.41
CA PRO A 125 24.33 -6.81 -3.30
C PRO A 125 25.44 -7.03 -4.34
N GLU A 126 25.54 -8.25 -4.87
CA GLU A 126 26.58 -8.66 -5.81
C GLU A 126 26.30 -8.19 -7.25
N SER A 127 25.03 -7.98 -7.63
CA SER A 127 24.69 -7.49 -8.97
C SER A 127 23.29 -6.89 -9.04
N PRO A 128 23.13 -5.75 -9.75
CA PRO A 128 21.82 -5.10 -9.93
C PRO A 128 20.89 -5.87 -10.87
N LYS A 129 21.38 -6.89 -11.58
CA LYS A 129 20.57 -7.71 -12.49
C LYS A 129 19.72 -8.76 -11.77
N TYR A 130 20.06 -9.06 -10.52
CA TYR A 130 19.54 -10.20 -9.81
C TYR A 130 18.76 -9.76 -8.57
N TYR A 131 17.61 -10.41 -8.39
CA TYR A 131 16.68 -10.12 -7.32
C TYR A 131 16.21 -11.44 -6.72
N ARG A 132 15.86 -11.41 -5.45
CA ARG A 132 15.01 -12.39 -4.80
C ARG A 132 13.58 -11.84 -4.83
N ALA A 133 12.65 -12.62 -5.35
CA ALA A 133 11.23 -12.30 -5.34
C ALA A 133 10.45 -13.42 -4.66
N VAL A 134 9.57 -13.07 -3.72
CA VAL A 134 8.63 -14.01 -3.10
C VAL A 134 7.36 -14.01 -3.93
N LEU A 135 7.15 -15.09 -4.68
CA LEU A 135 6.05 -15.22 -5.63
C LEU A 135 4.89 -16.00 -5.01
N GLN A 136 3.68 -15.71 -5.45
CA GLN A 136 2.46 -16.44 -5.14
C GLN A 136 1.70 -16.77 -6.42
N LEU A 137 0.70 -17.66 -6.29
CA LEU A 137 -0.13 -18.03 -7.42
C LEU A 137 -0.93 -16.81 -7.93
N PRO A 138 -1.16 -16.70 -9.24
CA PRO A 138 -1.92 -15.59 -9.81
C PRO A 138 -3.34 -15.54 -9.22
N GLY A 139 -3.81 -14.35 -8.89
CA GLY A 139 -5.13 -14.16 -8.28
C GLY A 139 -5.22 -14.56 -6.82
N SER A 140 -4.10 -14.89 -6.15
CA SER A 140 -4.08 -15.12 -4.70
C SER A 140 -4.46 -13.85 -3.95
N GLY A 141 -4.13 -12.67 -4.49
CA GLY A 141 -4.52 -11.38 -3.93
C GLY A 141 -3.56 -10.87 -2.85
N TYR A 142 -3.88 -9.69 -2.31
CA TYR A 142 -3.02 -8.96 -1.39
C TYR A 142 -3.33 -9.29 0.08
N HIS A 143 -2.37 -9.88 0.79
CA HIS A 143 -2.55 -10.36 2.18
C HIS A 143 -1.47 -9.85 3.14
N PRO A 144 -1.47 -8.55 3.49
CA PRO A 144 -0.58 -8.03 4.51
C PRO A 144 -1.02 -8.56 5.89
N PHE A 145 -0.06 -8.98 6.71
CA PHE A 145 -0.32 -9.47 8.07
C PHE A 145 0.60 -8.79 9.09
N PRO A 146 0.16 -8.64 10.35
CA PRO A 146 1.02 -8.13 11.42
C PRO A 146 2.18 -9.09 11.71
N LEU A 147 3.40 -8.56 11.87
CA LEU A 147 4.62 -9.36 12.12
C LEU A 147 4.48 -10.31 13.32
N GLN A 148 3.73 -9.89 14.35
CA GLN A 148 3.45 -10.70 15.55
C GLN A 148 2.68 -12.00 15.27
N LYS A 149 1.97 -12.08 14.13
CA LYS A 149 1.16 -13.24 13.73
C LYS A 149 1.82 -14.11 12.65
N ALA A 150 3.08 -13.83 12.28
CA ALA A 150 3.79 -14.55 11.22
C ALA A 150 3.89 -16.08 11.45
N SER A 151 3.81 -16.55 12.70
CA SER A 151 3.90 -17.97 13.06
C SER A 151 2.57 -18.75 12.96
N SER A 152 1.43 -18.09 12.79
CA SER A 152 0.15 -18.80 12.58
C SER A 152 0.02 -19.16 11.10
N LYS A 153 -0.30 -20.42 10.79
CA LYS A 153 -0.47 -20.94 9.41
C LYS A 153 -1.12 -19.90 8.50
N GLN A 154 -0.30 -19.27 7.67
CA GLN A 154 -0.78 -18.31 6.67
C GLN A 154 -1.47 -19.05 5.54
N SER A 155 -2.49 -18.43 4.98
CA SER A 155 -3.41 -19.03 4.01
C SER A 155 -2.86 -19.11 2.59
N VAL A 156 -1.76 -18.41 2.28
CA VAL A 156 -1.26 -18.28 0.90
C VAL A 156 0.07 -19.01 0.72
N LEU A 157 0.12 -19.86 -0.32
CA LEU A 157 1.34 -20.51 -0.76
C LEU A 157 2.26 -19.47 -1.40
N GLN A 158 3.42 -19.26 -0.79
CA GLN A 158 4.46 -18.36 -1.29
C GLN A 158 5.77 -19.12 -1.50
N VAL A 159 6.47 -18.78 -2.58
CA VAL A 159 7.74 -19.41 -2.96
C VAL A 159 8.76 -18.32 -3.25
N ALA A 160 9.87 -18.34 -2.53
CA ALA A 160 10.99 -17.45 -2.80
C ALA A 160 11.81 -17.97 -4.00
N LEU A 161 11.93 -17.15 -5.03
CA LEU A 161 12.65 -17.47 -6.25
C LEU A 161 13.65 -16.37 -6.59
N GLY A 162 14.67 -16.73 -7.36
CA GLY A 162 15.60 -15.79 -7.95
C GLY A 162 15.05 -15.27 -9.27
N MET A 163 15.17 -13.97 -9.50
CA MET A 163 14.79 -13.29 -10.73
C MET A 163 16.04 -12.65 -11.33
N LYS A 164 16.18 -12.74 -12.65
CA LYS A 164 17.27 -12.15 -13.42
C LYS A 164 16.72 -11.40 -14.63
N PHE A 165 17.19 -10.17 -14.81
CA PHE A 165 17.06 -9.45 -16.06
C PHE A 165 18.20 -9.81 -17.01
N ASP A 166 17.87 -10.12 -18.26
CA ASP A 166 18.90 -10.35 -19.27
C ASP A 166 19.65 -9.03 -19.59
N ASP A 167 18.91 -7.94 -19.74
CA ASP A 167 19.45 -6.60 -19.96
C ASP A 167 19.70 -5.84 -18.65
N SER A 168 20.88 -5.21 -18.56
CA SER A 168 21.24 -4.32 -17.45
C SER A 168 20.35 -3.09 -17.40
N PHE A 169 19.97 -2.55 -18.56
CA PHE A 169 19.17 -1.33 -18.62
C PHE A 169 17.79 -1.56 -18.01
N ASN A 170 17.12 -2.65 -18.41
CA ASN A 170 15.85 -3.06 -17.82
C ASN A 170 15.95 -3.27 -16.31
N ALA A 171 17.05 -3.85 -15.81
CA ALA A 171 17.27 -4.00 -14.38
C ALA A 171 17.38 -2.67 -13.62
N MET A 172 18.05 -1.68 -14.23
CA MET A 172 18.18 -0.33 -13.67
C MET A 172 16.83 0.40 -13.67
N SER A 173 16.13 0.39 -14.80
CA SER A 173 14.79 1.00 -14.90
C SER A 173 13.80 0.37 -13.92
N PHE A 174 13.83 -0.95 -13.75
CA PHE A 174 13.03 -1.63 -12.73
C PHE A 174 13.35 -1.14 -11.30
N SER A 175 14.64 -1.01 -10.97
CA SER A 175 15.06 -0.50 -9.66
C SER A 175 14.61 0.95 -9.43
N GLU A 176 14.61 1.77 -10.47
CA GLU A 176 14.12 3.14 -10.44
C GLU A 176 12.61 3.18 -10.22
N SER A 177 11.83 2.38 -10.95
CA SER A 177 10.38 2.29 -10.77
C SER A 177 10.00 1.87 -9.34
N ILE A 178 10.72 0.90 -8.76
CA ILE A 178 10.55 0.56 -7.33
C ILE A 178 10.89 1.76 -6.43
N GLY A 179 11.98 2.47 -6.72
CA GLY A 179 12.40 3.66 -5.96
C GLY A 179 11.40 4.82 -6.04
N ILE A 180 10.75 5.01 -7.19
CA ILE A 180 9.65 5.98 -7.37
C ILE A 180 8.47 5.57 -6.49
N TYR A 181 8.04 4.31 -6.57
CA TYR A 181 6.95 3.80 -5.74
C TYR A 181 7.25 3.97 -4.24
N ARG A 182 8.46 3.63 -3.78
CA ARG A 182 8.85 3.80 -2.37
C ARG A 182 8.69 5.23 -1.89
N ARG A 183 9.15 6.21 -2.68
CA ARG A 183 8.99 7.64 -2.38
C ARG A 183 7.53 8.07 -2.32
N ARG A 184 6.73 7.63 -3.30
CA ARG A 184 5.28 7.91 -3.33
C ARG A 184 4.57 7.29 -2.13
N PHE A 185 4.83 6.03 -1.83
CA PHE A 185 4.24 5.31 -0.70
C PHE A 185 4.58 6.00 0.63
N LYS A 186 5.84 6.42 0.81
CA LYS A 186 6.26 7.21 1.97
C LYS A 186 5.47 8.52 2.07
N ALA A 187 5.41 9.31 1.00
CA ALA A 187 4.66 10.57 0.99
C ALA A 187 3.16 10.35 1.28
N TYR A 188 2.58 9.27 0.75
CA TYR A 188 1.19 8.88 0.97
C TYR A 188 0.94 8.53 2.45
N GLN A 189 1.84 7.74 3.06
CA GLN A 189 1.77 7.39 4.48
C GLN A 189 1.91 8.64 5.37
N GLU A 190 2.86 9.53 5.08
CA GLU A 190 3.07 10.77 5.82
C GLU A 190 1.85 11.68 5.75
N LYS A 191 1.26 11.85 4.55
CA LYS A 191 0.02 12.60 4.36
C LYS A 191 -1.11 12.00 5.19
N PHE A 192 -1.30 10.68 5.16
CA PHE A 192 -2.35 10.03 5.94
C PHE A 192 -2.19 10.25 7.45
N ILE A 193 -0.97 10.14 7.98
CA ILE A 193 -0.68 10.40 9.40
C ILE A 193 -1.01 11.85 9.76
N TYR A 194 -0.63 12.79 8.89
CA TYR A 194 -0.93 14.21 9.06
C TYR A 194 -2.43 14.48 9.06
N ASP A 195 -3.17 13.95 8.08
CA ASP A 195 -4.61 14.12 7.96
C ASP A 195 -5.32 13.54 9.19
N LYS A 196 -4.93 12.35 9.65
CA LYS A 196 -5.44 11.74 10.89
C LYS A 196 -5.19 12.63 12.11
N HIS A 197 -4.00 13.23 12.22
CA HIS A 197 -3.69 14.14 13.32
C HIS A 197 -4.54 15.42 13.27
N LEU A 198 -4.77 15.97 12.07
CA LEU A 198 -5.62 17.13 11.86
C LEU A 198 -7.08 16.84 12.24
N THR A 199 -7.62 15.71 11.82
CA THR A 199 -8.98 15.28 12.19
C THR A 199 -9.11 15.08 13.71
N ASN A 200 -8.10 14.47 14.36
CA ASN A 200 -8.08 14.34 15.82
C ASN A 200 -8.06 15.70 16.53
N LEU A 201 -7.27 16.66 16.03
CA LEU A 201 -7.26 18.03 16.57
C LEU A 201 -8.61 18.73 16.38
N GLN A 202 -9.22 18.60 15.20
CA GLN A 202 -10.57 19.14 14.95
C GLN A 202 -11.59 18.56 15.92
N HIS A 203 -11.62 17.24 16.11
CA HIS A 203 -12.48 16.61 17.11
C HIS A 203 -12.21 17.10 18.53
N LYS A 204 -10.94 17.28 18.90
CA LYS A 204 -10.57 17.81 20.22
C LYS A 204 -11.09 19.24 20.41
N ILE A 205 -10.89 20.12 19.43
CA ILE A 205 -11.37 21.51 19.46
C ILE A 205 -12.90 21.55 19.57
N ILE A 206 -13.61 20.77 18.75
CA ILE A 206 -15.08 20.70 18.81
C ILE A 206 -15.56 20.20 20.17
N ASN A 207 -14.90 19.18 20.74
CA ASN A 207 -15.25 18.67 22.06
C ASN A 207 -14.99 19.70 23.16
N GLU A 208 -13.87 20.42 23.12
CA GLU A 208 -13.55 21.49 24.10
C GLU A 208 -14.53 22.67 23.98
N LEU A 209 -14.92 23.07 22.77
CA LEU A 209 -15.94 24.11 22.54
C LEU A 209 -17.33 23.68 23.03
N ASN A 210 -17.71 22.41 22.85
CA ASN A 210 -18.98 21.87 23.32
C ASN A 210 -19.08 21.76 24.86
N ILE A 211 -17.95 21.67 25.58
CA ILE A 211 -17.94 21.64 27.06
C ILE A 211 -18.18 23.06 27.62
N SER A 212 -17.70 24.11 26.94
CA SER A 212 -17.85 25.51 27.38
C SER A 212 -19.30 26.03 27.39
N GLU A 213 -20.22 25.42 26.64
CA GLU A 213 -21.64 25.83 26.62
C GLU A 213 -22.47 25.27 27.79
N LYS A 214 -21.99 24.24 28.50
CA LYS A 214 -22.70 23.66 29.65
C LYS A 214 -22.34 24.32 30.97
N GLU A 215 -21.10 24.77 31.15
CA GLU A 215 -20.67 25.44 32.39
C GLU A 215 -21.09 26.91 32.48
N SER A 216 -21.55 27.52 31.37
CA SER A 216 -22.01 28.91 31.34
C SER A 216 -23.51 29.09 31.59
N ARG A 217 -24.25 28.00 31.89
CA ARG A 217 -25.70 28.04 32.21
C ARG A 217 -26.03 27.77 33.67
N GLU A 218 -25.06 27.46 34.52
CA GLU A 218 -25.28 27.35 35.96
C GLU A 218 -24.64 28.57 36.65
N ILE A 219 -25.45 29.28 37.45
CA ILE A 219 -25.17 30.54 38.17
C ILE A 219 -25.66 31.81 37.44
N THR A 220 -26.96 31.88 37.21
CA THR A 220 -27.70 33.12 37.48
C THR A 220 -28.42 32.90 38.81
N PRO A 221 -28.04 33.55 39.93
CA PRO A 221 -28.86 33.52 41.13
C PRO A 221 -30.20 34.15 40.77
N CYS A 222 -31.29 33.40 40.92
CA CYS A 222 -32.62 34.00 41.09
C CYS A 222 -32.58 34.79 42.40
N SER A 223 -32.28 36.09 42.33
CA SER A 223 -32.66 37.02 43.38
C SER A 223 -34.13 37.35 43.17
N GLU A 224 -35.00 36.52 43.75
CA GLU A 224 -36.31 36.97 44.18
C GLU A 224 -36.10 38.00 45.30
N ASP A 225 -36.87 39.09 45.24
CA ASP A 225 -37.02 40.15 46.23
C ASP A 225 -35.81 41.07 46.49
N ASP A 226 -35.79 42.21 45.79
CA ASP A 226 -35.53 43.48 46.49
C ASP A 226 -36.39 44.61 45.88
N ASP A 227 -37.46 44.86 46.62
CA ASP A 227 -38.42 45.94 46.56
C ASP A 227 -37.71 47.29 46.75
N PHE A 228 -37.45 48.01 45.66
CA PHE A 228 -37.09 49.44 45.71
C PHE A 228 -37.83 50.23 44.63
N GLY A 229 -39.16 50.22 44.73
CA GLY A 229 -40.01 51.22 44.12
C GLY A 229 -39.99 52.55 44.91
N ASN A 230 -40.05 53.65 44.16
CA ASN A 230 -40.51 54.98 44.56
C ASN A 230 -39.65 55.86 45.49
N PHE A 231 -38.78 56.67 44.89
CA PHE A 231 -38.41 58.03 45.34
C PHE A 231 -37.75 58.67 44.09
N VAL A 232 -38.22 59.70 43.38
CA VAL A 232 -39.00 60.90 43.70
C VAL A 232 -39.62 61.41 42.40
N SER A 233 -40.92 61.70 42.40
CA SER A 233 -41.55 62.61 41.43
C SER A 233 -42.29 63.69 42.19
N SER A 234 -41.75 64.92 42.22
CA SER A 234 -42.50 66.17 42.34
C SER A 234 -41.59 67.40 42.46
N SER A 235 -41.49 68.17 41.36
CA SER A 235 -41.80 69.61 41.20
C SER A 235 -41.13 70.73 42.04
N TYR A 236 -41.06 71.88 41.35
CA TYR A 236 -40.79 73.30 41.70
C TYR A 236 -39.33 73.75 41.48
N ASP A 237 -39.01 74.80 40.71
CA ASP A 237 -39.74 75.93 40.07
C ASP A 237 -39.24 76.18 38.63
#